data_AF-A0A7C4WIZ4-F1
#
_entry.id   AF-A0A7C4WIZ4-F1
#
_cell.length_a   1.000
_cell.length_b   1.000
_cell.length_c   1.000
_cell.angle_alpha   90.00
_cell.angle_beta   90.00
_cell.angle_gamma   90.00
#
_symmetry.space_group_name_H-M   'P 1'
#
loop_
_entity.id
_entity.type
_entity.pdbx_description
1 polymer ?
#
loop_
_entity_poly.entity_id
_entity_poly.type
_entity_poly.pdbx_seq_one_letter_code
_entity_poly.pdbx_strand_id
1 'polypeptide(L)'
;MFQDIPVDVGVAYEGERIRRSEMYVEFGGPDVKFKFELARVRKPEEVKDGEIIIIGPDIKDIPEGSSVPLGIIVEVAGSQLEEELEGIIERRIHEFTNYVHGFMHLNQRYDIWCRLSKEAFKKGFNSFTYLGKVLVRLYKADFPIIEKIQVTFITDPKEVERIYYEALKIYEARDAKARGLKDEDVDEFYGCILCQSFAPTHVCVITPQRYSNCGAISWFDGRAASKVDPKGPIFRIPKGECLDPVGGEYSGVNKIVQEKSLGAIKRVQLYTAFKYPHTSCGCFEAIAFYIPEVDGFGIVHRDFKGVAVNGLKFSTMADTTGGGRQVDGFHGISIEYMRSPKFLVADGGWERVVWVPKVVYERVKDFIPEKVRDKIATDEDVKTIDELKEFLKSKGHPIVERWKQIEAEVKPAEVKVEDAGISALQPVQATVMEGIPLSGVPLTSGGFKITLKGARINIDKVIIRRSTSTR
;
A
#
# COMPACT_ATOMS: atom_id res chain seq x y z
N MET A 1 1.23 32.33 12.90
CA MET A 1 1.54 31.93 11.51
C MET A 1 0.32 31.97 10.58
N PHE A 2 -0.87 31.58 11.03
CA PHE A 2 -2.06 31.41 10.16
C PHE A 2 -3.30 32.22 10.58
N GLN A 3 -3.13 33.39 11.20
CA GLN A 3 -4.25 34.19 11.72
C GLN A 3 -5.23 34.69 10.64
N ASP A 4 -4.80 34.76 9.39
CA ASP A 4 -5.61 35.14 8.22
C ASP A 4 -6.21 33.94 7.47
N ILE A 5 -6.08 32.72 8.02
CA ILE A 5 -6.71 31.51 7.49
C ILE A 5 -8.02 31.27 8.26
N PRO A 6 -9.16 31.04 7.58
CA PRO A 6 -10.48 30.91 8.23
C PRO A 6 -10.65 29.67 9.13
N VAL A 7 -9.71 28.74 9.09
CA VAL A 7 -9.72 27.48 9.83
C VAL A 7 -8.37 27.26 10.49
N ASP A 8 -8.33 26.39 11.48
CA ASP A 8 -7.10 26.00 12.15
C ASP A 8 -6.15 25.28 11.18
N VAL A 9 -4.85 25.48 11.38
CA VAL A 9 -3.79 24.83 10.60
C VAL A 9 -2.78 24.25 11.57
N GLY A 10 -2.54 22.94 11.50
CA GLY A 10 -1.56 22.24 12.32
C GLY A 10 -1.58 20.72 12.14
N VAL A 11 -0.51 20.08 12.64
CA VAL A 11 -0.28 18.63 12.55
C VAL A 11 -1.39 17.78 13.15
N ALA A 12 -2.17 18.33 14.09
CA ALA A 12 -3.28 17.63 14.73
C ALA A 12 -4.40 17.23 13.75
N TYR A 13 -4.49 17.90 12.59
CA TYR A 13 -5.52 17.64 11.59
C TYR A 13 -5.07 16.69 10.48
N GLU A 14 -3.79 16.28 10.46
CA GLU A 14 -3.21 15.49 9.35
C GLU A 14 -3.95 14.17 9.08
N GLY A 15 -4.47 13.54 10.15
CA GLY A 15 -5.21 12.29 10.09
C GLY A 15 -6.71 12.44 9.76
N GLU A 16 -7.20 13.67 9.53
CA GLU A 16 -8.63 13.92 9.29
C GLU A 16 -9.13 13.18 8.04
N ARG A 17 -10.37 12.68 8.11
CA ARG A 17 -11.03 11.98 7.01
C ARG A 17 -12.44 12.54 6.82
N ILE A 18 -12.67 13.09 5.64
CA ILE A 18 -13.95 13.72 5.29
C ILE A 18 -14.81 12.72 4.54
N ARG A 19 -15.91 12.28 5.15
CA ARG A 19 -16.86 11.37 4.52
C ARG A 19 -17.74 12.11 3.52
N ARG A 20 -18.36 11.37 2.59
CA ARG A 20 -19.23 11.96 1.55
C ARG A 20 -20.36 12.82 2.13
N SER A 21 -20.90 12.46 3.30
CA SER A 21 -21.95 13.22 3.98
C SER A 21 -21.47 14.59 4.51
N GLU A 22 -20.17 14.71 4.82
CA GLU A 22 -19.55 15.90 5.42
C GLU A 22 -18.88 16.80 4.37
N MET A 23 -18.73 16.28 3.14
CA MET A 23 -18.03 16.92 2.04
C MET A 23 -18.86 18.06 1.44
N TYR A 24 -18.23 19.22 1.27
CA TYR A 24 -18.73 20.32 0.45
C TYR A 24 -18.41 20.08 -1.02
N VAL A 25 -17.14 19.80 -1.35
CA VAL A 25 -16.69 19.54 -2.72
C VAL A 25 -15.58 18.48 -2.71
N GLU A 26 -15.55 17.67 -3.77
CA GLU A 26 -14.48 16.73 -4.06
C GLU A 26 -13.62 17.23 -5.23
N PHE A 27 -12.31 17.07 -5.10
CA PHE A 27 -11.33 17.38 -6.14
C PHE A 27 -10.57 16.12 -6.53
N GLY A 28 -10.50 15.84 -7.83
CA GLY A 28 -9.90 14.59 -8.30
C GLY A 28 -10.67 13.37 -7.78
N GLY A 29 -9.94 12.40 -7.24
CA GLY A 29 -10.52 11.16 -6.76
C GLY A 29 -11.03 10.23 -7.86
N PRO A 30 -11.78 9.18 -7.47
CA PRO A 30 -12.08 8.09 -8.39
C PRO A 30 -13.03 8.46 -9.53
N ASP A 31 -13.89 9.47 -9.37
CA ASP A 31 -14.90 9.85 -10.38
C ASP A 31 -14.39 10.90 -11.38
N VAL A 32 -13.15 11.38 -11.18
CA VAL A 32 -12.52 12.40 -12.02
C VAL A 32 -11.30 11.77 -12.71
N LYS A 33 -11.30 11.82 -14.04
CA LYS A 33 -10.25 11.20 -14.85
C LYS A 33 -8.92 11.96 -14.79
N PHE A 34 -8.97 13.27 -14.99
CA PHE A 34 -7.77 14.11 -15.06
C PHE A 34 -7.61 14.90 -13.77
N LYS A 35 -6.50 14.65 -13.08
CA LYS A 35 -6.14 15.20 -11.78
C LYS A 35 -4.65 15.04 -11.60
N PHE A 36 -3.96 16.02 -11.03
CA PHE A 36 -2.53 15.90 -10.76
C PHE A 36 -2.02 16.87 -9.70
N GLU A 37 -0.87 16.57 -9.12
CA GLU A 37 -0.06 17.52 -8.38
C GLU A 37 1.40 17.46 -8.84
N LEU A 38 2.06 18.60 -8.99
CA LEU A 38 3.39 18.68 -9.57
C LEU A 38 4.22 19.74 -8.83
N ALA A 39 5.39 19.36 -8.32
CA ALA A 39 6.39 20.35 -7.91
C ALA A 39 7.43 20.56 -9.01
N ARG A 40 7.87 21.79 -9.23
CA ARG A 40 8.92 22.14 -10.20
C ARG A 40 9.97 23.06 -9.59
N VAL A 41 11.24 22.73 -9.79
CA VAL A 41 12.33 23.68 -9.57
C VAL A 41 12.47 24.53 -10.84
N ARG A 42 12.51 25.84 -10.65
CA ARG A 42 12.53 26.86 -11.71
C ARG A 42 13.66 27.84 -11.49
N LYS A 43 13.96 28.62 -12.53
CA LYS A 43 14.89 29.74 -12.37
C LYS A 43 14.23 30.86 -11.56
N PRO A 44 15.00 31.64 -10.76
CA PRO A 44 14.44 32.71 -9.94
C PRO A 44 13.60 33.76 -10.69
N GLU A 45 13.89 34.01 -11.96
CA GLU A 45 13.15 34.94 -12.83
C GLU A 45 11.80 34.40 -13.32
N GLU A 46 11.59 33.08 -13.25
CA GLU A 46 10.35 32.42 -13.68
C GLU A 46 9.32 32.31 -12.54
N VAL A 47 9.73 32.57 -11.29
CA VAL A 47 8.89 32.42 -10.10
C VAL A 47 8.65 33.77 -9.44
N LYS A 48 7.37 34.13 -9.29
CA LYS A 48 6.97 35.30 -8.50
C LYS A 48 6.67 34.88 -7.08
N ASP A 49 7.50 35.33 -6.15
CA ASP A 49 7.43 34.88 -4.77
C ASP A 49 6.09 35.21 -4.10
N GLY A 50 5.49 34.19 -3.48
CA GLY A 50 4.21 34.24 -2.79
C GLY A 50 2.99 34.32 -3.71
N GLU A 51 3.16 34.23 -5.03
CA GLU A 51 2.04 34.30 -5.97
C GLU A 51 1.18 33.05 -5.91
N ILE A 52 -0.14 33.27 -5.93
CA ILE A 52 -1.16 32.21 -5.95
C ILE A 52 -2.04 32.46 -7.16
N ILE A 53 -2.09 31.48 -8.06
CA ILE A 53 -2.82 31.56 -9.33
C ILE A 53 -3.96 30.54 -9.29
N ILE A 54 -5.14 30.94 -9.76
CA ILE A 54 -6.31 30.07 -9.89
C ILE A 54 -6.77 30.11 -11.34
N ILE A 55 -6.75 28.96 -12.02
CA ILE A 55 -7.17 28.80 -13.41
C ILE A 55 -8.45 27.96 -13.44
N GLY A 56 -9.58 28.63 -13.67
CA GLY A 56 -10.91 28.02 -13.60
C GLY A 56 -11.70 28.48 -12.38
N PRO A 57 -12.85 27.82 -12.07
CA PRO A 57 -13.68 28.17 -10.91
C PRO A 57 -12.93 28.02 -9.58
N ASP A 58 -13.01 29.04 -8.73
CA ASP A 58 -12.53 28.94 -7.34
C ASP A 58 -13.55 28.17 -6.47
N ILE A 59 -13.18 27.80 -5.25
CA ILE A 59 -13.99 26.97 -4.34
C ILE A 59 -15.40 27.55 -4.13
N LYS A 60 -15.53 28.86 -3.92
CA LYS A 60 -16.82 29.56 -3.76
C LYS A 60 -17.75 29.48 -4.97
N ASP A 61 -17.20 29.24 -6.15
CA ASP A 61 -17.93 29.21 -7.42
C ASP A 61 -18.34 27.77 -7.81
N ILE A 62 -17.97 26.77 -7.00
CA ILE A 62 -18.28 25.37 -7.22
C ILE A 62 -19.50 24.95 -6.38
N PRO A 63 -20.55 24.35 -6.98
CA PRO A 63 -21.72 23.90 -6.23
C PRO A 63 -21.39 22.83 -5.19
N GLU A 64 -22.08 22.86 -4.04
CA GLU A 64 -22.00 21.82 -3.01
C GLU A 64 -22.35 20.44 -3.60
N GLY A 65 -21.57 19.42 -3.22
CA GLY A 65 -21.72 18.04 -3.65
C GLY A 65 -21.03 17.71 -4.98
N SER A 66 -20.35 18.68 -5.61
CA SER A 66 -19.66 18.47 -6.88
C SER A 66 -18.38 17.63 -6.74
N SER A 67 -18.02 16.95 -7.84
CA SER A 67 -16.69 16.36 -8.05
C SER A 67 -16.05 17.03 -9.26
N VAL A 68 -14.90 17.67 -9.08
CA VAL A 68 -14.26 18.51 -10.11
C VAL A 68 -12.78 18.14 -10.31
N PRO A 69 -12.20 18.39 -11.50
CA PRO A 69 -10.76 18.23 -11.72
C PRO A 69 -9.94 19.21 -10.88
N LEU A 70 -8.72 18.78 -10.56
CA LEU A 70 -7.75 19.60 -9.85
C LEU A 70 -6.34 19.30 -10.36
N GLY A 71 -5.64 20.35 -10.77
CA GLY A 71 -4.19 20.41 -10.90
C GLY A 71 -3.62 21.30 -9.79
N ILE A 72 -2.62 20.82 -9.06
CA ILE A 72 -1.84 21.63 -8.11
C ILE A 72 -0.42 21.72 -8.63
N ILE A 73 0.09 22.93 -8.89
CA ILE A 73 1.48 23.14 -9.30
C ILE A 73 2.18 23.98 -8.24
N VAL A 74 3.28 23.48 -7.70
CA VAL A 74 4.15 24.20 -6.77
C VAL A 74 5.47 24.47 -7.47
N GLU A 75 5.74 25.73 -7.80
CA GLU A 75 6.98 26.13 -8.47
C GLU A 75 7.88 26.84 -7.46
N VAL A 76 9.12 26.39 -7.35
CA VAL A 76 10.07 26.88 -6.35
C VAL A 76 11.38 27.30 -7.02
N ALA A 77 12.05 28.30 -6.45
CA ALA A 77 13.37 28.72 -6.86
C ALA A 77 14.23 29.08 -5.64
N GLY A 78 15.53 28.79 -5.73
CA GLY A 78 16.52 29.08 -4.70
C GLY A 78 17.89 28.57 -5.15
N SER A 79 18.98 29.19 -4.68
CA SER A 79 20.32 28.89 -5.17
C SER A 79 20.82 27.48 -4.85
N GLN A 80 20.18 26.81 -3.87
CA GLN A 80 20.51 25.46 -3.41
C GLN A 80 19.49 24.41 -3.87
N LEU A 81 18.51 24.78 -4.71
CA LEU A 81 17.51 23.85 -5.22
C LEU A 81 18.01 23.13 -6.47
N GLU A 82 17.87 21.82 -6.46
CA GLU A 82 18.18 20.92 -7.59
C GLU A 82 16.88 20.22 -8.03
N GLU A 83 16.77 19.85 -9.32
CA GLU A 83 15.57 19.16 -9.85
C GLU A 83 15.30 17.83 -9.13
N GLU A 84 16.33 17.21 -8.57
CA GLU A 84 16.28 16.01 -7.74
C GLU A 84 15.44 16.20 -6.47
N LEU A 85 15.20 17.44 -6.03
CA LEU A 85 14.34 17.75 -4.89
C LEU A 85 12.85 17.84 -5.24
N GLU A 86 12.50 17.87 -6.52
CA GLU A 86 11.11 18.04 -6.96
C GLU A 86 10.19 16.96 -6.37
N GLY A 87 10.60 15.69 -6.35
CA GLY A 87 9.77 14.60 -5.79
C GLY A 87 9.50 14.77 -4.29
N ILE A 88 10.47 15.31 -3.54
CA ILE A 88 10.35 15.53 -2.10
C ILE A 88 9.45 16.72 -1.82
N ILE A 89 9.62 17.81 -2.58
CA ILE A 89 8.78 19.00 -2.49
C ILE A 89 7.34 18.60 -2.83
N GLU A 90 7.13 17.88 -3.94
CA GLU A 90 5.81 17.40 -4.37
C GLU A 90 5.12 16.55 -3.29
N ARG A 91 5.86 15.68 -2.61
CA ARG A 91 5.28 14.84 -1.55
C ARG A 91 4.73 15.65 -0.37
N ARG A 92 5.27 16.84 -0.11
CA ARG A 92 4.81 17.72 0.98
C ARG A 92 3.49 18.41 0.66
N ILE A 93 3.02 18.40 -0.59
CA ILE A 93 1.65 18.84 -0.92
C ILE A 93 0.65 18.03 -0.11
N HIS A 94 0.80 16.70 -0.06
CA HIS A 94 -0.05 15.83 0.75
C HIS A 94 -0.05 16.24 2.23
N GLU A 95 1.12 16.39 2.84
CA GLU A 95 1.22 16.69 4.27
C GLU A 95 0.69 18.09 4.61
N PHE A 96 1.16 19.12 3.90
CA PHE A 96 0.83 20.51 4.20
C PHE A 96 -0.64 20.84 3.93
N THR A 97 -1.26 20.21 2.93
CA THR A 97 -2.71 20.36 2.72
C THR A 97 -3.52 19.67 3.81
N ASN A 98 -3.10 18.51 4.31
CA ASN A 98 -3.77 17.82 5.42
C ASN A 98 -3.58 18.50 6.78
N TYR A 99 -2.66 19.45 6.93
CA TYR A 99 -2.58 20.26 8.15
C TYR A 99 -3.73 21.27 8.26
N VAL A 100 -4.49 21.51 7.18
CA VAL A 100 -5.63 22.44 7.18
C VAL A 100 -6.88 21.72 7.67
N HIS A 101 -7.44 22.17 8.79
CA HIS A 101 -8.66 21.58 9.35
C HIS A 101 -9.82 21.64 8.36
N GLY A 102 -10.45 20.49 8.11
CA GLY A 102 -11.53 20.33 7.14
C GLY A 102 -11.09 20.29 5.68
N PHE A 103 -9.79 20.13 5.40
CA PHE A 103 -9.28 19.76 4.08
C PHE A 103 -8.56 18.42 4.16
N MET A 104 -9.00 17.46 3.35
CA MET A 104 -8.39 16.13 3.24
C MET A 104 -7.68 16.03 1.89
N HIS A 105 -6.46 15.54 1.88
CA HIS A 105 -5.72 15.15 0.67
C HIS A 105 -5.24 13.70 0.82
N LEU A 106 -5.41 12.91 -0.23
CA LEU A 106 -4.95 11.52 -0.30
C LEU A 106 -4.15 11.31 -1.59
N ASN A 107 -3.34 10.25 -1.56
CA ASN A 107 -2.53 9.74 -2.66
C ASN A 107 -1.42 10.73 -3.07
N GLN A 108 -1.18 10.89 -4.38
CA GLN A 108 -0.02 11.57 -4.95
C GLN A 108 -0.13 11.72 -6.48
N ARG A 109 0.69 12.58 -7.07
CA ARG A 109 0.87 12.75 -8.53
C ARG A 109 -0.45 12.80 -9.28
N TYR A 110 -0.67 11.92 -10.26
CA TYR A 110 -1.86 11.82 -11.11
C TYR A 110 -3.07 11.16 -10.43
N ASP A 111 -2.94 10.76 -9.16
CA ASP A 111 -3.96 10.00 -8.44
C ASP A 111 -4.50 10.74 -7.21
N ILE A 112 -4.28 12.05 -7.11
CA ILE A 112 -4.72 12.85 -5.97
C ILE A 112 -6.23 12.76 -5.75
N TRP A 113 -6.62 12.77 -4.48
CA TRP A 113 -8.00 12.84 -4.07
C TRP A 113 -8.14 13.79 -2.89
N CYS A 114 -8.78 14.92 -3.11
CA CYS A 114 -8.99 15.91 -2.06
C CYS A 114 -10.48 16.12 -1.78
N ARG A 115 -10.79 16.49 -0.54
CA ARG A 115 -12.13 16.92 -0.13
C ARG A 115 -12.03 18.14 0.76
N LEU A 116 -12.97 19.05 0.60
CA LEU A 116 -13.23 20.14 1.55
C LEU A 116 -14.51 19.82 2.32
N SER A 117 -14.51 20.02 3.63
CA SER A 117 -15.69 19.79 4.47
C SER A 117 -16.67 20.97 4.41
N LYS A 118 -17.96 20.68 4.63
CA LYS A 118 -19.02 21.70 4.78
C LYS A 118 -18.74 22.63 5.96
N GLU A 119 -18.07 22.13 7.00
CA GLU A 119 -17.70 22.93 8.16
C GLU A 119 -16.63 23.97 7.80
N ALA A 120 -15.54 23.55 7.14
CA ALA A 120 -14.48 24.47 6.72
C ALA A 120 -15.00 25.54 5.76
N PHE A 121 -15.84 25.16 4.80
CA PHE A 121 -16.48 26.10 3.90
C PHE A 121 -17.34 27.14 4.66
N LYS A 122 -18.17 26.70 5.61
CA LYS A 122 -18.99 27.58 6.46
C LYS A 122 -18.17 28.52 7.33
N LYS A 123 -16.99 28.08 7.79
CA LYS A 123 -16.02 28.92 8.53
C LYS A 123 -15.34 29.97 7.65
N GLY A 124 -15.49 29.89 6.33
CA GLY A 124 -14.98 30.86 5.37
C GLY A 124 -13.83 30.35 4.51
N PHE A 125 -13.43 29.08 4.62
CA PHE A 125 -12.43 28.47 3.75
C PHE A 125 -13.06 28.16 2.37
N ASN A 126 -13.27 29.21 1.58
CA ASN A 126 -14.02 29.18 0.32
C ASN A 126 -13.20 29.69 -0.88
N SER A 127 -11.87 29.70 -0.76
CA SER A 127 -10.96 30.04 -1.86
C SER A 127 -9.66 29.25 -1.76
N PHE A 128 -9.14 28.79 -2.89
CA PHE A 128 -7.79 28.21 -2.98
C PHE A 128 -6.69 29.18 -2.55
N THR A 129 -6.96 30.48 -2.52
CA THR A 129 -6.03 31.49 -1.98
C THR A 129 -5.60 31.15 -0.55
N TYR A 130 -6.50 30.63 0.29
CA TYR A 130 -6.15 30.25 1.66
C TYR A 130 -5.23 29.04 1.69
N LEU A 131 -5.52 28.01 0.87
CA LEU A 131 -4.66 26.84 0.76
C LEU A 131 -3.27 27.20 0.21
N GLY A 132 -3.21 28.03 -0.83
CA GLY A 132 -1.97 28.53 -1.40
C GLY A 132 -1.12 29.28 -0.37
N LYS A 133 -1.72 30.15 0.46
CA LYS A 133 -1.03 30.84 1.55
C LYS A 133 -0.44 29.86 2.58
N VAL A 134 -1.19 28.82 2.92
CA VAL A 134 -0.73 27.77 3.84
C VAL A 134 0.49 27.05 3.24
N LEU A 135 0.38 26.59 1.99
CA LEU A 135 1.47 25.92 1.27
C LEU A 135 2.72 26.81 1.21
N VAL A 136 2.59 28.06 0.76
CA VAL A 136 3.72 29.02 0.68
C VAL A 136 4.45 29.15 2.02
N ARG A 137 3.71 29.28 3.12
CA ARG A 137 4.29 29.46 4.46
C ARG A 137 4.95 28.19 4.99
N LEU A 138 4.30 27.03 4.82
CA LEU A 138 4.84 25.76 5.29
C LEU A 138 6.07 25.33 4.48
N TYR A 139 6.06 25.49 3.15
CA TYR A 139 7.24 25.21 2.33
C TYR A 139 8.44 26.05 2.73
N LYS A 140 8.28 27.36 2.92
CA LYS A 140 9.41 28.22 3.35
C LYS A 140 9.89 27.91 4.77
N ALA A 141 9.00 27.44 5.64
CA ALA A 141 9.37 27.06 7.00
C ALA A 141 10.17 25.74 7.02
N ASP A 142 9.72 24.73 6.28
CA ASP A 142 10.30 23.38 6.28
C ASP A 142 11.50 23.25 5.34
N PHE A 143 11.55 24.08 4.28
CA PHE A 143 12.64 24.12 3.32
C PHE A 143 13.21 25.54 3.23
N PRO A 144 14.10 25.95 4.16
CA PRO A 144 14.74 27.26 4.14
C PRO A 144 15.53 27.56 2.85
N ILE A 145 15.84 26.52 2.06
CA ILE A 145 16.47 26.59 0.74
C ILE A 145 15.53 27.12 -0.36
N ILE A 146 14.21 27.23 -0.09
CA ILE A 146 13.22 27.81 -1.00
C ILE A 146 13.20 29.33 -0.78
N GLU A 147 13.78 30.08 -1.72
CA GLU A 147 13.80 31.54 -1.69
C GLU A 147 12.51 32.14 -2.25
N LYS A 148 12.05 31.61 -3.38
CA LYS A 148 10.80 31.98 -4.05
C LYS A 148 9.89 30.78 -4.23
N ILE A 149 8.60 31.00 -4.06
CA ILE A 149 7.58 29.98 -4.30
C ILE A 149 6.34 30.59 -4.93
N GLN A 150 5.73 29.86 -5.86
CA GLN A 150 4.47 30.18 -6.51
C GLN A 150 3.59 28.92 -6.53
N VAL A 151 2.29 29.09 -6.30
CA VAL A 151 1.34 27.97 -6.28
C VAL A 151 0.22 28.24 -7.28
N THR A 152 -0.03 27.29 -8.19
CA THR A 152 -1.12 27.35 -9.16
C THR A 152 -2.13 26.25 -8.88
N PHE A 153 -3.40 26.61 -8.75
CA PHE A 153 -4.53 25.69 -8.68
C PHE A 153 -5.30 25.76 -9.99
N ILE A 154 -5.62 24.61 -10.56
CA ILE A 154 -6.28 24.50 -11.87
C ILE A 154 -7.52 23.64 -11.72
N THR A 155 -8.68 24.23 -11.94
CA THR A 155 -9.99 23.57 -11.90
C THR A 155 -10.73 23.63 -13.23
N ASP A 156 -10.21 24.38 -14.21
CA ASP A 156 -10.68 24.32 -15.59
C ASP A 156 -10.40 22.92 -16.18
N PRO A 157 -11.42 22.16 -16.62
CA PRO A 157 -11.23 20.79 -17.08
C PRO A 157 -10.27 20.64 -18.26
N LYS A 158 -10.23 21.60 -19.19
CA LYS A 158 -9.39 21.52 -20.38
C LYS A 158 -7.92 21.77 -20.03
N GLU A 159 -7.66 22.76 -19.17
CA GLU A 159 -6.30 23.02 -18.71
C GLU A 159 -5.76 21.90 -17.82
N VAL A 160 -6.60 21.29 -16.96
CA VAL A 160 -6.19 20.11 -16.19
C VAL A 160 -5.82 18.96 -17.11
N GLU A 161 -6.65 18.63 -18.10
CA GLU A 161 -6.34 17.56 -19.07
C GLU A 161 -5.06 17.85 -19.86
N ARG A 162 -4.87 19.08 -20.35
CA ARG A 162 -3.69 19.46 -21.12
C ARG A 162 -2.40 19.24 -20.32
N ILE A 163 -2.34 19.75 -19.10
CA ILE A 163 -1.14 19.70 -18.26
C ILE A 163 -0.94 18.31 -17.66
N TYR A 164 -2.02 17.55 -17.42
CA TYR A 164 -1.94 16.18 -16.93
C TYR A 164 -0.98 15.31 -17.76
N TYR A 165 -1.07 15.38 -19.09
CA TYR A 165 -0.17 14.63 -19.97
C TYR A 165 1.29 15.09 -19.91
N GLU A 166 1.54 16.37 -19.64
CA GLU A 166 2.89 16.90 -19.40
C GLU A 166 3.44 16.39 -18.06
N ALA A 167 2.61 16.41 -17.01
CA ALA A 167 2.95 15.91 -15.69
C ALA A 167 3.33 14.42 -15.75
N LEU A 168 2.57 13.59 -16.49
CA LEU A 168 2.91 12.17 -16.70
C LEU A 168 4.30 11.95 -17.30
N LYS A 169 4.71 12.78 -18.26
CA LYS A 169 6.05 12.70 -18.86
C LYS A 169 7.13 13.06 -17.85
N ILE A 170 6.88 14.05 -16.99
CA ILE A 170 7.81 14.46 -15.94
C ILE A 170 7.96 13.36 -14.90
N TYR A 171 6.86 12.77 -14.43
CA TYR A 171 6.92 11.65 -13.48
C TYR A 171 7.69 10.46 -14.05
N GLU A 172 7.42 10.09 -15.31
CA GLU A 172 8.12 9.00 -15.96
C GLU A 172 9.63 9.29 -16.12
N ALA A 173 10.01 10.53 -16.43
CA ALA A 173 11.41 10.93 -16.49
C ALA A 173 12.11 10.85 -15.12
N ARG A 174 11.41 11.23 -14.04
CA ARG A 174 11.92 11.09 -12.65
C ARG A 174 12.08 9.61 -12.28
N ASP A 175 11.07 8.80 -12.57
CA ASP A 175 11.08 7.39 -12.22
C ASP A 175 12.10 6.58 -13.02
N ALA A 176 12.24 6.87 -14.32
CA ALA A 176 13.22 6.21 -15.18
C ALA A 176 14.66 6.37 -14.67
N LYS A 177 15.00 7.52 -14.05
CA LYS A 177 16.32 7.72 -13.42
C LYS A 177 16.57 6.72 -12.26
N ALA A 178 15.52 6.26 -11.58
CA ALA A 178 15.64 5.33 -10.46
C ALA A 178 15.85 3.86 -10.91
N ARG A 179 15.44 3.49 -12.13
CA ARG A 179 15.32 2.09 -12.57
C ARG A 179 16.64 1.36 -12.87
N GLY A 180 17.80 1.98 -12.69
CA GLY A 180 19.11 1.38 -12.97
C GLY A 180 19.87 0.86 -11.75
N LEU A 181 19.51 1.30 -10.55
CA LEU A 181 20.26 1.02 -9.33
C LEU A 181 19.74 -0.24 -8.64
N LYS A 182 20.64 -1.16 -8.25
CA LYS A 182 20.25 -2.38 -7.54
C LYS A 182 20.40 -2.23 -6.02
N ASP A 183 19.67 -3.05 -5.29
CA ASP A 183 19.79 -3.13 -3.83
C ASP A 183 21.19 -3.58 -3.37
N GLU A 184 21.86 -4.37 -4.20
CA GLU A 184 23.22 -4.84 -3.96
C GLU A 184 24.27 -3.72 -4.16
N ASP A 185 23.95 -2.66 -4.91
CA ASP A 185 24.86 -1.57 -5.25
C ASP A 185 24.92 -0.47 -4.17
N VAL A 186 24.12 -0.59 -3.10
CA VAL A 186 24.00 0.43 -2.05
C VAL A 186 24.15 -0.16 -0.64
N ASP A 187 24.76 0.58 0.27
CA ASP A 187 24.91 0.17 1.68
C ASP A 187 23.79 0.69 2.60
N GLU A 188 22.88 1.48 2.04
CA GLU A 188 21.80 2.13 2.76
C GLU A 188 20.49 2.12 1.97
N PHE A 189 19.42 2.00 2.73
CA PHE A 189 18.06 2.20 2.28
C PHE A 189 17.48 3.44 2.99
N TYR A 190 16.23 3.75 2.71
CA TYR A 190 15.53 4.85 3.36
C TYR A 190 14.22 4.38 3.96
N GLY A 191 13.85 5.00 5.07
CA GLY A 191 12.58 4.80 5.75
C GLY A 191 11.68 6.01 5.57
N CYS A 192 10.37 5.80 5.62
CA CYS A 192 9.38 6.86 5.69
C CYS A 192 8.31 6.53 6.73
N ILE A 193 8.01 7.51 7.60
CA ILE A 193 6.97 7.45 8.64
C ILE A 193 5.88 8.52 8.47
N LEU A 194 5.83 9.21 7.33
CA LEU A 194 4.81 10.22 7.05
C LEU A 194 3.38 9.72 7.34
N CYS A 195 3.09 8.47 6.98
CA CYS A 195 1.74 7.93 7.11
C CYS A 195 1.42 7.37 8.52
N GLN A 196 2.25 7.60 9.54
CA GLN A 196 1.97 7.17 10.91
C GLN A 196 0.82 7.94 11.55
N SER A 197 0.47 9.12 11.05
CA SER A 197 -0.77 9.83 11.37
C SER A 197 -2.03 8.97 11.11
N PHE A 198 -1.97 8.06 10.13
CA PHE A 198 -3.05 7.14 9.79
C PHE A 198 -2.79 5.69 10.25
N ALA A 199 -1.55 5.22 10.18
CA ALA A 199 -1.15 3.86 10.52
C ALA A 199 0.06 3.89 11.46
N PRO A 200 -0.14 4.03 12.78
CA PRO A 200 0.93 4.35 13.74
C PRO A 200 2.10 3.38 13.76
N THR A 201 1.87 2.10 13.41
CA THR A 201 2.91 1.06 13.39
C THR A 201 3.53 0.87 12.00
N HIS A 202 3.08 1.60 10.99
CA HIS A 202 3.62 1.50 9.64
C HIS A 202 5.00 2.17 9.55
N VAL A 203 5.92 1.48 8.88
CA VAL A 203 7.21 2.03 8.46
C VAL A 203 7.41 1.59 7.02
N CYS A 204 7.50 2.55 6.10
CA CYS A 204 7.82 2.24 4.71
C CYS A 204 9.34 2.13 4.57
N VAL A 205 9.83 1.04 4.00
CA VAL A 205 11.24 0.81 3.66
C VAL A 205 11.38 0.91 2.14
N ILE A 206 12.26 1.78 1.71
CA ILE A 206 12.46 2.20 0.33
C ILE A 206 13.87 1.81 -0.09
N THR A 207 13.96 1.01 -1.13
CA THR A 207 15.22 0.53 -1.71
C THR A 207 15.30 0.95 -3.18
N PRO A 208 16.47 0.86 -3.83
CA PRO A 208 16.57 1.10 -5.27
C PRO A 208 15.55 0.28 -6.09
N GLN A 209 15.29 -0.96 -5.69
CA GLN A 209 14.37 -1.88 -6.39
C GLN A 209 12.99 -2.00 -5.73
N ARG A 210 12.68 -1.13 -4.77
CA ARG A 210 11.39 -1.07 -4.09
C ARG A 210 11.02 0.37 -3.72
N TYR A 211 10.19 0.96 -4.56
CA TYR A 211 9.55 2.24 -4.27
C TYR A 211 8.69 2.18 -3.01
N SER A 212 8.43 3.35 -2.43
CA SER A 212 7.40 3.47 -1.40
C SER A 212 6.06 2.95 -1.91
N ASN A 213 5.22 2.45 -1.00
CA ASN A 213 3.92 1.88 -1.37
C ASN A 213 3.03 2.87 -2.13
N CYS A 214 3.14 4.17 -1.85
CA CYS A 214 2.39 5.21 -2.55
C CYS A 214 2.92 5.56 -3.94
N GLY A 215 4.10 5.09 -4.32
CA GLY A 215 4.73 5.39 -5.61
C GLY A 215 5.40 6.76 -5.70
N ALA A 216 5.33 7.58 -4.64
CA ALA A 216 5.82 8.96 -4.68
C ALA A 216 7.27 9.15 -4.22
N ILE A 217 7.90 8.12 -3.63
CA ILE A 217 9.23 8.26 -3.03
C ILE A 217 10.12 7.11 -3.53
N SER A 218 11.07 7.46 -4.38
CA SER A 218 12.16 6.59 -4.82
C SER A 218 13.30 6.56 -3.79
N TRP A 219 14.29 5.69 -4.01
CA TRP A 219 15.51 5.70 -3.20
C TRP A 219 16.27 7.03 -3.30
N PHE A 220 16.30 7.66 -4.48
CA PHE A 220 16.95 8.97 -4.68
C PHE A 220 16.23 10.08 -3.92
N ASP A 221 14.89 10.06 -3.89
CA ASP A 221 14.10 10.98 -3.07
C ASP A 221 14.39 10.75 -1.58
N GLY A 222 14.48 9.49 -1.13
CA GLY A 222 14.86 9.16 0.24
C GLY A 222 16.22 9.73 0.63
N ARG A 223 17.19 9.60 -0.27
CA ARG A 223 18.55 10.15 -0.10
C ARG A 223 18.57 11.66 0.00
N ALA A 224 17.88 12.33 -0.91
CA ALA A 224 17.88 13.78 -0.92
C ALA A 224 17.07 14.34 0.26
N ALA A 225 15.94 13.73 0.63
CA ALA A 225 15.10 14.16 1.75
C ALA A 225 15.85 14.07 3.09
N SER A 226 16.51 12.93 3.35
CA SER A 226 17.26 12.74 4.59
C SER A 226 18.51 13.63 4.72
N LYS A 227 18.99 14.20 3.62
CA LYS A 227 20.07 15.21 3.63
C LYS A 227 19.53 16.61 3.91
N VAL A 228 18.41 16.98 3.27
CA VAL A 228 17.79 18.30 3.43
C VAL A 228 17.17 18.45 4.83
N ASP A 229 16.47 17.41 5.30
CA ASP A 229 15.83 17.38 6.62
C ASP A 229 16.20 16.08 7.36
N PRO A 230 17.38 16.03 8.03
CA PRO A 230 17.84 14.82 8.72
C PRO A 230 16.99 14.38 9.91
N LYS A 231 16.14 15.27 10.43
CA LYS A 231 15.21 14.98 11.54
C LYS A 231 13.78 14.74 11.04
N GLY A 232 13.57 14.80 9.74
CA GLY A 232 12.29 14.63 9.09
C GLY A 232 11.74 13.22 9.15
N PRO A 233 10.56 13.03 8.56
CA PRO A 233 9.88 11.74 8.52
C PRO A 233 10.49 10.75 7.52
N ILE A 234 11.43 11.21 6.68
CA ILE A 234 12.21 10.39 5.76
C ILE A 234 13.65 10.32 6.27
N PHE A 235 14.14 9.10 6.52
CA PHE A 235 15.40 8.90 7.23
C PHE A 235 16.23 7.76 6.62
N ARG A 236 17.53 7.82 6.85
CA ARG A 236 18.48 6.78 6.41
C ARG A 236 18.32 5.50 7.23
N ILE A 237 18.38 4.36 6.55
CA ILE A 237 18.45 3.02 7.14
C ILE A 237 19.76 2.36 6.69
N PRO A 238 20.77 2.22 7.57
CA PRO A 238 21.92 1.37 7.29
C PRO A 238 21.44 -0.06 7.02
N LYS A 239 21.85 -0.67 5.91
CA LYS A 239 21.34 -1.98 5.47
C LYS A 239 21.65 -3.06 6.52
N GLY A 240 22.88 -3.10 7.03
CA GLY A 240 23.34 -4.14 7.94
C GLY A 240 23.59 -5.48 7.22
N GLU A 241 23.58 -6.57 7.97
CA GLU A 241 23.76 -7.92 7.44
C GLU A 241 22.55 -8.35 6.61
N CYS A 242 22.78 -8.96 5.45
CA CYS A 242 21.75 -9.61 4.66
C CYS A 242 21.41 -10.98 5.25
N LEU A 243 20.22 -11.10 5.85
CA LEU A 243 19.73 -12.32 6.51
C LEU A 243 18.99 -13.24 5.53
N ASP A 244 18.33 -12.65 4.52
CA ASP A 244 17.63 -13.37 3.46
C ASP A 244 17.75 -12.59 2.14
N PRO A 245 18.60 -13.03 1.20
CA PRO A 245 18.82 -12.31 -0.05
C PRO A 245 17.63 -12.41 -1.03
N VAL A 246 16.75 -13.39 -0.87
CA VAL A 246 15.59 -13.59 -1.75
C VAL A 246 14.40 -12.80 -1.20
N GLY A 247 14.09 -12.99 0.08
CA GLY A 247 13.06 -12.23 0.79
C GLY A 247 13.44 -10.76 1.03
N GLY A 248 14.72 -10.40 0.92
CA GLY A 248 15.20 -9.05 1.20
C GLY A 248 15.10 -8.71 2.69
N GLU A 249 15.55 -9.62 3.57
CA GLU A 249 15.61 -9.35 5.01
C GLU A 249 17.01 -8.90 5.40
N TYR A 250 17.08 -7.79 6.11
CA TYR A 250 18.35 -7.21 6.57
C TYR A 250 18.28 -6.83 8.04
N SER A 251 19.37 -7.08 8.78
CA SER A 251 19.39 -6.84 10.23
C SER A 251 19.24 -5.37 10.60
N GLY A 252 19.82 -4.46 9.81
CA GLY A 252 19.69 -3.01 9.99
C GLY A 252 18.26 -2.51 9.73
N VAL A 253 17.61 -3.06 8.71
CA VAL A 253 16.21 -2.78 8.40
C VAL A 253 15.29 -3.26 9.53
N ASN A 254 15.46 -4.50 10.00
CA ASN A 254 14.67 -5.04 11.10
C ASN A 254 14.79 -4.18 12.37
N LYS A 255 16.01 -3.76 12.73
CA LYS A 255 16.27 -2.89 13.88
C LYS A 255 15.50 -1.57 13.78
N ILE A 256 15.63 -0.87 12.65
CA ILE A 256 15.00 0.44 12.48
C ILE A 256 13.47 0.32 12.39
N VAL A 257 12.96 -0.68 11.68
CA VAL A 257 11.51 -0.93 11.61
C VAL A 257 10.94 -1.24 12.99
N GLN A 258 11.65 -2.04 13.81
CA GLN A 258 11.23 -2.32 15.18
C GLN A 258 11.18 -1.04 16.04
N GLU A 259 12.20 -0.19 15.96
CA GLU A 259 12.22 1.09 16.67
C GLU A 259 11.07 2.01 16.23
N LYS A 260 10.95 2.23 14.92
CA LYS A 260 10.01 3.20 14.34
C LYS A 260 8.55 2.73 14.35
N SER A 261 8.30 1.43 14.46
CA SER A 261 6.96 0.85 14.62
C SER A 261 6.53 0.70 16.08
N LEU A 262 7.26 1.31 17.03
CA LEU A 262 7.00 1.19 18.48
C LEU A 262 7.05 -0.27 18.98
N GLY A 263 7.90 -1.08 18.35
CA GLY A 263 8.09 -2.49 18.68
C GLY A 263 7.06 -3.44 18.08
N ALA A 264 6.05 -2.95 17.34
CA ALA A 264 5.00 -3.77 16.76
C ALA A 264 5.52 -4.70 15.66
N ILE A 265 6.44 -4.21 14.81
CA ILE A 265 6.98 -4.96 13.68
C ILE A 265 8.45 -5.31 13.96
N LYS A 266 8.75 -6.60 14.13
CA LYS A 266 10.11 -7.05 14.51
C LYS A 266 10.97 -7.46 13.32
N ARG A 267 10.34 -7.90 12.24
CA ARG A 267 10.98 -8.45 11.05
C ARG A 267 10.24 -8.00 9.82
N VAL A 268 10.98 -7.74 8.75
CA VAL A 268 10.42 -7.43 7.45
C VAL A 268 11.23 -8.10 6.34
N GLN A 269 10.54 -8.87 5.52
CA GLN A 269 11.02 -9.37 4.25
C GLN A 269 10.39 -8.49 3.18
N LEU A 270 11.24 -7.72 2.48
CA LEU A 270 10.79 -6.76 1.49
C LEU A 270 10.07 -7.46 0.34
N TYR A 271 10.59 -8.57 -0.18
CA TYR A 271 10.16 -9.11 -1.47
C TYR A 271 9.15 -10.26 -1.43
N THR A 272 8.36 -10.34 -0.36
CA THR A 272 7.28 -11.32 -0.16
C THR A 272 6.00 -10.66 0.35
N ALA A 273 4.87 -11.30 0.06
CA ALA A 273 3.56 -11.04 0.64
C ALA A 273 3.21 -12.01 1.79
N PHE A 274 4.13 -12.89 2.22
CA PHE A 274 3.90 -13.88 3.26
C PHE A 274 4.90 -13.78 4.42
N LYS A 275 4.49 -14.30 5.59
CA LYS A 275 5.27 -14.44 6.84
C LYS A 275 5.63 -13.11 7.50
N TYR A 276 6.52 -12.34 6.89
CA TYR A 276 6.96 -11.03 7.37
C TYR A 276 6.84 -9.97 6.27
N PRO A 277 5.67 -9.85 5.60
CA PRO A 277 5.52 -8.88 4.53
C PRO A 277 5.73 -7.46 5.06
N HIS A 278 6.20 -6.60 4.18
CA HIS A 278 6.28 -5.18 4.48
C HIS A 278 4.87 -4.61 4.71
N THR A 279 4.68 -3.89 5.81
CA THR A 279 3.35 -3.35 6.18
C THR A 279 2.84 -2.32 5.17
N SER A 280 1.54 -2.02 5.20
CA SER A 280 0.93 -0.96 4.38
C SER A 280 0.18 0.04 5.26
N CYS A 281 0.26 1.32 4.92
CA CYS A 281 -0.54 2.37 5.56
C CYS A 281 -1.95 2.42 4.95
N GLY A 282 -2.18 3.29 3.97
CA GLY A 282 -3.47 3.45 3.29
C GLY A 282 -3.42 4.14 1.93
N CYS A 283 -2.24 4.60 1.49
CA CYS A 283 -2.03 5.36 0.26
C CYS A 283 -1.37 4.54 -0.87
N PHE A 284 -1.34 3.20 -0.77
CA PHE A 284 -0.80 2.34 -1.82
C PHE A 284 -1.58 2.46 -3.13
N GLU A 285 -0.90 2.44 -4.28
CA GLU A 285 -1.56 2.57 -5.60
C GLU A 285 -2.33 1.30 -5.99
N ALA A 286 -1.86 0.14 -5.54
CA ALA A 286 -2.46 -1.16 -5.80
C ALA A 286 -2.26 -2.14 -4.64
N ILE A 287 -2.95 -3.27 -4.72
CA ILE A 287 -2.86 -4.40 -3.79
C ILE A 287 -2.53 -5.64 -4.62
N ALA A 288 -1.47 -6.35 -4.27
CA ALA A 288 -1.30 -7.75 -4.62
C ALA A 288 -2.04 -8.60 -3.58
N PHE A 289 -3.02 -9.38 -4.03
CA PHE A 289 -3.81 -10.26 -3.17
C PHE A 289 -3.66 -11.72 -3.62
N TYR A 290 -3.42 -12.60 -2.67
CA TYR A 290 -3.26 -14.03 -2.91
C TYR A 290 -4.63 -14.69 -3.14
N ILE A 291 -4.67 -15.60 -4.11
CA ILE A 291 -5.85 -16.37 -4.52
C ILE A 291 -5.53 -17.86 -4.30
N PRO A 292 -5.92 -18.42 -3.15
CA PRO A 292 -5.57 -19.79 -2.78
C PRO A 292 -5.98 -20.87 -3.80
N GLU A 293 -7.14 -20.71 -4.45
CA GLU A 293 -7.73 -21.67 -5.38
C GLU A 293 -6.91 -21.89 -6.65
N VAL A 294 -6.04 -20.93 -6.98
CA VAL A 294 -5.14 -20.96 -8.13
C VAL A 294 -3.67 -20.79 -7.73
N ASP A 295 -3.37 -20.80 -6.42
CA ASP A 295 -2.03 -20.60 -5.85
C ASP A 295 -1.30 -19.36 -6.42
N GLY A 296 -2.07 -18.33 -6.79
CA GLY A 296 -1.59 -17.18 -7.57
C GLY A 296 -1.88 -15.85 -6.89
N PHE A 297 -1.37 -14.76 -7.46
CA PHE A 297 -1.69 -13.39 -7.05
C PHE A 297 -2.56 -12.71 -8.09
N GLY A 298 -3.63 -12.08 -7.62
CA GLY A 298 -4.28 -11.01 -8.35
C GLY A 298 -3.69 -9.65 -7.96
N ILE A 299 -3.78 -8.68 -8.85
CA ILE A 299 -3.47 -7.27 -8.55
C ILE A 299 -4.74 -6.46 -8.73
N VAL A 300 -5.06 -5.53 -7.83
CA VAL A 300 -6.12 -4.54 -8.04
C VAL A 300 -5.59 -3.15 -7.72
N HIS A 301 -5.85 -2.18 -8.60
CA HIS A 301 -5.45 -0.79 -8.35
C HIS A 301 -6.58 0.04 -7.77
N ARG A 302 -6.22 1.17 -7.14
CA ARG A 302 -7.11 2.05 -6.40
C ARG A 302 -8.30 2.58 -7.20
N ASP A 303 -8.06 2.97 -8.45
CA ASP A 303 -9.07 3.54 -9.34
C ASP A 303 -9.96 2.46 -10.00
N PHE A 304 -9.73 1.17 -9.74
CA PHE A 304 -10.56 0.11 -10.28
C PHE A 304 -11.97 0.13 -9.66
N LYS A 305 -12.97 0.45 -10.49
CA LYS A 305 -14.37 0.55 -10.06
C LYS A 305 -15.09 -0.78 -9.93
N GLY A 306 -14.58 -1.81 -10.60
CA GLY A 306 -15.16 -3.15 -10.61
C GLY A 306 -14.89 -3.93 -9.33
N VAL A 307 -15.30 -5.20 -9.37
CA VAL A 307 -14.84 -6.21 -8.42
C VAL A 307 -13.69 -6.98 -9.06
N ALA A 308 -12.67 -7.29 -8.26
CA ALA A 308 -11.61 -8.18 -8.70
C ALA A 308 -12.14 -9.61 -8.89
N VAL A 309 -11.33 -10.49 -9.47
CA VAL A 309 -11.72 -11.89 -9.77
C VAL A 309 -12.18 -12.70 -8.56
N ASN A 310 -11.79 -12.29 -7.34
CA ASN A 310 -12.26 -12.85 -6.06
C ASN A 310 -13.60 -12.27 -5.57
N GLY A 311 -14.25 -11.41 -6.36
CA GLY A 311 -15.53 -10.76 -6.02
C GLY A 311 -15.42 -9.54 -5.11
N LEU A 312 -14.21 -9.13 -4.69
CA LEU A 312 -14.02 -8.00 -3.77
C LEU A 312 -13.68 -6.70 -4.51
N LYS A 313 -14.15 -5.56 -3.98
CA LYS A 313 -13.73 -4.24 -4.43
C LYS A 313 -12.37 -3.87 -3.85
N PHE A 314 -11.66 -2.94 -4.49
CA PHE A 314 -10.42 -2.37 -3.96
C PHE A 314 -10.58 -1.88 -2.51
N SER A 315 -11.64 -1.12 -2.22
CA SER A 315 -11.88 -0.57 -0.88
C SER A 315 -11.95 -1.64 0.21
N THR A 316 -12.63 -2.75 -0.07
CA THR A 316 -12.75 -3.87 0.87
C THR A 316 -11.40 -4.54 1.14
N MET A 317 -10.58 -4.70 0.11
CA MET A 317 -9.23 -5.26 0.27
C MET A 317 -8.27 -4.26 0.92
N ALA A 318 -8.44 -2.95 0.68
CA ALA A 318 -7.62 -1.90 1.27
C ALA A 318 -7.75 -1.86 2.80
N ASP A 319 -8.97 -2.05 3.33
CA ASP A 319 -9.23 -2.15 4.77
C ASP A 319 -8.50 -3.34 5.42
N THR A 320 -8.33 -4.44 4.68
CA THR A 320 -7.57 -5.61 5.13
C THR A 320 -6.06 -5.37 5.04
N THR A 321 -5.60 -4.79 3.93
CA THR A 321 -4.19 -4.59 3.61
C THR A 321 -3.53 -3.51 4.47
N GLY A 322 -4.28 -2.44 4.78
CA GLY A 322 -3.77 -1.26 5.46
C GLY A 322 -3.67 -1.37 6.99
N GLY A 323 -3.30 -0.24 7.59
CA GLY A 323 -3.27 -0.04 9.05
C GLY A 323 -1.95 -0.42 9.73
N GLY A 324 -0.86 -0.57 8.98
CA GLY A 324 0.48 -0.82 9.55
C GLY A 324 0.66 -2.22 10.13
N ARG A 325 -0.09 -3.19 9.60
CA ARG A 325 -0.05 -4.61 10.01
C ARG A 325 0.65 -5.46 8.96
N GLN A 326 1.16 -6.61 9.39
CA GLN A 326 1.62 -7.67 8.48
C GLN A 326 0.44 -8.61 8.23
N VAL A 327 0.01 -8.70 6.98
CA VAL A 327 -1.15 -9.51 6.58
C VAL A 327 -0.71 -10.42 5.45
N ASP A 328 -0.71 -11.72 5.72
CA ASP A 328 -0.31 -12.72 4.73
C ASP A 328 -1.25 -12.70 3.53
N GLY A 329 -0.66 -12.66 2.34
CA GLY A 329 -1.37 -12.67 1.07
C GLY A 329 -2.05 -11.35 0.70
N PHE A 330 -1.93 -10.28 1.48
CA PHE A 330 -2.46 -8.95 1.13
C PHE A 330 -1.36 -7.90 1.27
N HIS A 331 -0.89 -7.40 0.13
CA HIS A 331 0.30 -6.59 0.08
C HIS A 331 0.10 -5.31 -0.74
N GLY A 332 0.21 -4.15 -0.09
CA GLY A 332 0.11 -2.85 -0.75
C GLY A 332 1.38 -2.55 -1.53
N ILE A 333 1.21 -2.15 -2.79
CA ILE A 333 2.28 -1.97 -3.77
C ILE A 333 2.07 -0.70 -4.59
N SER A 334 3.17 -0.13 -5.08
CA SER A 334 3.18 0.92 -6.09
C SER A 334 3.30 0.34 -7.49
N ILE A 335 2.92 1.13 -8.50
CA ILE A 335 3.06 0.75 -9.91
C ILE A 335 4.54 0.59 -10.27
N GLU A 336 5.42 1.46 -9.75
CA GLU A 336 6.87 1.35 -9.97
C GLU A 336 7.47 0.08 -9.37
N TYR A 337 6.97 -0.40 -8.22
CA TYR A 337 7.45 -1.68 -7.67
C TYR A 337 7.10 -2.86 -8.60
N MET A 338 5.98 -2.82 -9.33
CA MET A 338 5.63 -3.85 -10.33
C MET A 338 6.62 -3.90 -11.51
N ARG A 339 7.31 -2.80 -11.79
CA ARG A 339 8.34 -2.68 -12.83
C ARG A 339 9.71 -3.22 -12.36
N SER A 340 9.86 -3.50 -11.08
CA SER A 340 11.10 -3.96 -10.47
C SER A 340 11.41 -5.44 -10.79
N PRO A 341 12.68 -5.79 -11.06
CA PRO A 341 13.12 -7.18 -11.10
C PRO A 341 12.94 -7.94 -9.77
N LYS A 342 12.81 -7.23 -8.64
CA LYS A 342 12.57 -7.80 -7.31
C LYS A 342 11.07 -7.90 -6.96
N PHE A 343 10.17 -7.57 -7.90
CA PHE A 343 8.73 -7.61 -7.67
C PHE A 343 8.27 -9.00 -7.20
N LEU A 344 7.89 -9.09 -5.92
CA LEU A 344 7.44 -10.31 -5.23
C LEU A 344 8.33 -11.54 -5.52
N VAL A 345 9.63 -11.34 -5.72
CA VAL A 345 10.52 -12.39 -6.23
C VAL A 345 10.59 -13.60 -5.29
N ALA A 346 10.46 -13.38 -3.97
CA ALA A 346 10.42 -14.48 -3.00
C ALA A 346 9.18 -15.36 -3.12
N ASP A 347 8.13 -14.85 -3.77
CA ASP A 347 6.90 -15.58 -4.02
C ASP A 347 6.76 -16.05 -5.47
N GLY A 348 7.80 -15.91 -6.31
CA GLY A 348 7.78 -16.27 -7.73
C GLY A 348 7.49 -15.11 -8.68
N GLY A 349 7.37 -13.88 -8.16
CA GLY A 349 7.19 -12.65 -8.93
C GLY A 349 6.08 -12.73 -9.96
N TRP A 350 6.34 -12.20 -11.17
CA TRP A 350 5.38 -12.19 -12.26
C TRP A 350 4.89 -13.58 -12.69
N GLU A 351 5.63 -14.66 -12.41
CA GLU A 351 5.20 -16.02 -12.75
C GLU A 351 4.07 -16.56 -11.86
N ARG A 352 3.84 -15.90 -10.73
CA ARG A 352 2.72 -16.21 -9.83
C ARG A 352 1.59 -15.19 -9.92
N VAL A 353 1.74 -14.12 -10.70
CA VAL A 353 0.65 -13.17 -10.97
C VAL A 353 -0.25 -13.76 -12.04
N VAL A 354 -1.54 -13.89 -11.74
CA VAL A 354 -2.51 -14.57 -12.60
C VAL A 354 -3.63 -13.67 -13.10
N TRP A 355 -3.86 -12.53 -12.44
CA TRP A 355 -4.91 -11.59 -12.81
C TRP A 355 -4.51 -10.13 -12.53
N VAL A 356 -4.70 -9.25 -13.51
CA VAL A 356 -4.38 -7.80 -13.39
C VAL A 356 -5.36 -6.99 -14.24
N PRO A 357 -5.98 -5.90 -13.73
CA PRO A 357 -6.82 -5.03 -14.54
C PRO A 357 -6.08 -4.54 -15.79
N LYS A 358 -6.75 -4.51 -16.95
CA LYS A 358 -6.19 -4.17 -18.25
C LYS A 358 -5.43 -2.85 -18.21
N VAL A 359 -6.00 -1.84 -17.55
CA VAL A 359 -5.38 -0.52 -17.38
C VAL A 359 -4.03 -0.57 -16.65
N VAL A 360 -3.87 -1.45 -15.65
CA VAL A 360 -2.59 -1.62 -14.93
C VAL A 360 -1.64 -2.45 -15.78
N TYR A 361 -2.15 -3.52 -16.39
CA TYR A 361 -1.37 -4.39 -17.27
C TYR A 361 -0.71 -3.57 -18.38
N GLU A 362 -1.45 -2.72 -19.10
CA GLU A 362 -0.89 -1.88 -20.17
C GLU A 362 0.19 -0.91 -19.69
N ARG A 363 0.14 -0.45 -18.44
CA ARG A 363 1.14 0.46 -17.86
C ARG A 363 2.46 -0.22 -17.52
N VAL A 364 2.45 -1.54 -17.29
CA VAL A 364 3.64 -2.28 -16.84
C VAL A 364 4.04 -3.41 -17.79
N LYS A 365 3.30 -3.64 -18.88
CA LYS A 365 3.49 -4.78 -19.82
C LYS A 365 4.91 -4.96 -20.31
N ASP A 366 5.63 -3.85 -20.55
CA ASP A 366 7.00 -3.88 -21.08
C ASP A 366 8.00 -4.42 -20.06
N PHE A 367 7.64 -4.41 -18.77
CA PHE A 367 8.41 -4.95 -17.65
C PHE A 367 7.98 -6.36 -17.25
N ILE A 368 6.84 -6.86 -17.77
CA ILE A 368 6.39 -8.23 -17.54
C ILE A 368 7.27 -9.17 -18.39
N PRO A 369 7.84 -10.26 -17.80
CA PRO A 369 8.61 -11.24 -18.54
C PRO A 369 7.82 -11.85 -19.71
N GLU A 370 8.45 -11.94 -20.88
CA GLU A 370 7.81 -12.41 -22.12
C GLU A 370 7.12 -13.78 -21.95
N LYS A 371 7.72 -14.69 -21.19
CA LYS A 371 7.19 -16.04 -20.93
C LYS A 371 5.81 -16.08 -20.24
N VAL A 372 5.41 -15.00 -19.56
CA VAL A 372 4.11 -14.88 -18.89
C VAL A 372 3.24 -13.75 -19.40
N ARG A 373 3.80 -12.81 -20.16
CA ARG A 373 3.12 -11.60 -20.63
C ARG A 373 1.72 -11.89 -21.20
N ASP A 374 1.60 -12.82 -22.14
CA ASP A 374 0.32 -13.13 -22.82
C ASP A 374 -0.52 -14.21 -22.11
N LYS A 375 -0.17 -14.55 -20.87
CA LYS A 375 -0.78 -15.64 -20.10
C LYS A 375 -1.48 -15.18 -18.82
N ILE A 376 -1.35 -13.90 -18.48
CA ILE A 376 -2.01 -13.28 -17.32
C ILE A 376 -3.39 -12.81 -17.76
N ALA A 377 -4.43 -13.15 -16.99
CA ALA A 377 -5.78 -12.71 -17.29
C ALA A 377 -5.99 -11.25 -16.89
N THR A 378 -6.91 -10.57 -17.58
CA THR A 378 -7.38 -9.23 -17.21
C THR A 378 -8.83 -9.24 -16.79
N ASP A 379 -9.32 -8.08 -16.35
CA ASP A 379 -10.74 -7.89 -16.07
C ASP A 379 -11.61 -8.01 -17.33
N GLU A 380 -11.05 -7.94 -18.54
CA GLU A 380 -11.78 -8.19 -19.79
C GLU A 380 -11.87 -9.68 -20.14
N ASP A 381 -10.93 -10.50 -19.66
CA ASP A 381 -10.84 -11.93 -19.99
C ASP A 381 -11.74 -12.79 -19.08
N VAL A 382 -11.71 -12.52 -17.76
CA VAL A 382 -12.37 -13.36 -16.75
C VAL A 382 -12.96 -12.52 -15.62
N LYS A 383 -14.07 -12.99 -15.05
CA LYS A 383 -14.79 -12.35 -13.94
C LYS A 383 -14.82 -13.20 -12.68
N THR A 384 -14.57 -14.50 -12.78
CA THR A 384 -14.64 -15.44 -11.64
C THR A 384 -13.37 -16.28 -11.51
N ILE A 385 -13.14 -16.86 -10.32
CA ILE A 385 -12.01 -17.76 -10.06
C ILE A 385 -12.07 -19.02 -10.94
N ASP A 386 -13.26 -19.55 -11.20
CA ASP A 386 -13.43 -20.73 -12.05
C ASP A 386 -13.05 -20.43 -13.50
N GLU A 387 -13.50 -19.29 -14.05
CA GLU A 387 -13.09 -18.81 -15.37
C GLU A 387 -11.57 -18.57 -15.43
N LEU A 388 -11.00 -17.97 -14.38
CA LEU A 388 -9.57 -17.74 -14.26
C LEU A 388 -8.79 -19.06 -14.32
N LYS A 389 -9.23 -20.09 -13.60
CA LYS A 389 -8.56 -21.39 -13.59
C LYS A 389 -8.52 -22.02 -14.99
N GLU A 390 -9.62 -21.97 -15.72
CA GLU A 390 -9.69 -22.48 -17.10
C GLU A 390 -8.87 -21.64 -18.08
N PHE A 391 -8.90 -20.30 -17.94
CA PHE A 391 -8.06 -19.41 -18.73
C PHE A 391 -6.58 -19.74 -18.56
N LEU A 392 -6.09 -19.87 -17.32
CA LEU A 392 -4.68 -20.16 -17.02
C LEU A 392 -4.22 -21.50 -17.61
N LYS A 393 -5.07 -22.53 -17.57
CA LYS A 393 -4.80 -23.81 -18.24
C LYS A 393 -4.70 -23.63 -19.75
N SER A 394 -5.67 -22.96 -20.36
CA SER A 394 -5.71 -22.77 -21.82
C SER A 394 -4.52 -21.98 -22.36
N LYS A 395 -4.02 -21.01 -21.59
CA LYS A 395 -2.85 -20.18 -21.92
C LYS A 395 -1.52 -20.81 -21.53
N GLY A 396 -1.53 -21.95 -20.83
CA GLY A 396 -0.32 -22.59 -20.33
C GLY A 396 0.48 -21.68 -19.41
N HIS A 397 -0.21 -21.01 -18.48
CA HIS A 397 0.44 -20.15 -17.48
C HIS A 397 1.38 -20.99 -16.59
N PRO A 398 2.61 -20.53 -16.23
CA PRO A 398 3.56 -21.32 -15.44
C PRO A 398 3.00 -21.86 -14.12
N ILE A 399 2.02 -21.16 -13.54
CA ILE A 399 1.35 -21.60 -12.32
C ILE A 399 0.69 -22.98 -12.44
N VAL A 400 0.30 -23.38 -13.64
CA VAL A 400 -0.34 -24.68 -13.89
C VAL A 400 0.63 -25.83 -13.61
N GLU A 401 1.93 -25.65 -13.88
CA GLU A 401 2.94 -26.66 -13.55
C GLU A 401 3.13 -26.78 -12.04
N ARG A 402 3.02 -25.67 -11.31
CA ARG A 402 3.07 -25.66 -9.85
C ARG A 402 1.89 -26.42 -9.23
N TRP A 403 0.70 -26.33 -9.81
CA TRP A 403 -0.45 -27.14 -9.37
C TRP A 403 -0.17 -28.64 -9.47
N LYS A 404 0.43 -29.09 -10.59
CA LYS A 404 0.80 -30.50 -10.77
C LYS A 404 1.80 -30.98 -9.73
N GLN A 405 2.78 -30.14 -9.37
CA GLN A 405 3.76 -30.44 -8.34
C GLN A 405 3.09 -30.59 -6.97
N ILE A 406 2.21 -29.65 -6.60
CA ILE A 406 1.46 -29.71 -5.34
C ILE A 406 0.56 -30.95 -5.31
N GLU A 407 -0.14 -31.27 -6.40
CA GLU A 407 -0.97 -32.48 -6.49
C GLU A 407 -0.14 -33.77 -6.40
N ALA A 408 1.09 -33.78 -6.91
CA ALA A 408 2.00 -34.92 -6.81
C ALA A 408 2.56 -35.09 -5.39
N GLU A 409 2.86 -34.00 -4.68
CA GLU A 409 3.33 -34.04 -3.29
C GLU A 409 2.22 -34.40 -2.29
N VAL A 410 0.97 -34.01 -2.57
CA VAL A 410 -0.19 -34.29 -1.71
C VAL A 410 -0.68 -35.74 -1.87
N LYS A 411 -0.34 -36.44 -2.94
CA LYS A 411 -0.56 -37.89 -3.08
C LYS A 411 0.57 -38.64 -2.35
N PRO A 412 0.34 -39.25 -1.16
CA PRO A 412 1.35 -40.10 -0.56
C PRO A 412 1.57 -41.30 -1.49
N ALA A 413 2.83 -41.75 -1.60
CA ALA A 413 3.17 -43.01 -2.23
C ALA A 413 2.19 -44.11 -1.79
N GLU A 414 1.47 -44.69 -2.73
CA GLU A 414 0.73 -45.93 -2.50
C GLU A 414 1.76 -46.96 -2.01
N VAL A 415 1.80 -47.18 -0.70
CA VAL A 415 2.48 -48.34 -0.13
C VAL A 415 1.73 -49.55 -0.66
N LYS A 416 2.31 -50.20 -1.67
CA LYS A 416 1.93 -51.56 -2.04
C LYS A 416 2.15 -52.44 -0.82
N VAL A 417 1.06 -52.77 -0.12
CA VAL A 417 1.07 -53.87 0.84
C VAL A 417 1.09 -55.15 0.01
N GLU A 418 2.27 -55.76 -0.09
CA GLU A 418 2.37 -57.15 -0.55
C GLU A 418 1.76 -58.04 0.54
N ASP A 419 0.80 -58.84 0.09
CA ASP A 419 0.07 -59.83 0.87
C ASP A 419 1.02 -60.97 1.27
N ALA A 420 1.32 -61.09 2.56
CA ALA A 420 2.07 -62.21 3.10
C ALA A 420 1.43 -62.70 4.41
N GLY A 421 0.59 -63.73 4.26
CA GLY A 421 0.67 -64.96 5.06
C GLY A 421 0.39 -64.89 6.56
N ILE A 422 -0.77 -65.42 6.94
CA ILE A 422 -1.25 -65.71 8.30
C ILE A 422 -0.26 -66.58 9.11
N SER A 423 -0.09 -66.28 10.40
CA SER A 423 0.06 -67.33 11.44
C SER A 423 -0.49 -66.86 12.78
N ALA A 424 -1.36 -67.69 13.36
CA ALA A 424 -2.05 -67.53 14.63
C ALA A 424 -1.11 -67.69 15.85
N LEU A 425 -1.53 -67.18 17.02
CA LEU A 425 -1.51 -67.86 18.32
C LEU A 425 -2.34 -67.10 19.37
N GLN A 426 -2.88 -67.88 20.32
CA GLN A 426 -4.04 -67.63 21.20
C GLN A 426 -3.68 -67.04 22.59
N PRO A 427 -4.68 -66.71 23.46
CA PRO A 427 -4.58 -65.68 24.50
C PRO A 427 -4.24 -66.22 25.90
N VAL A 428 -3.81 -65.33 26.81
CA VAL A 428 -3.67 -65.62 28.25
C VAL A 428 -4.45 -64.60 29.08
N GLN A 429 -5.34 -65.11 29.94
CA GLN A 429 -6.10 -64.37 30.96
C GLN A 429 -5.27 -64.17 32.23
N ALA A 430 -5.47 -63.05 32.94
CA ALA A 430 -5.71 -63.01 34.38
C ALA A 430 -5.99 -61.57 34.87
N THR A 431 -6.89 -61.48 35.84
CA THR A 431 -7.59 -60.29 36.35
C THR A 431 -7.20 -59.97 37.80
N VAL A 432 -7.08 -58.66 38.09
CA VAL A 432 -7.30 -57.87 39.33
C VAL A 432 -6.66 -58.25 40.70
N MET A 433 -6.12 -57.23 41.40
CA MET A 433 -6.57 -56.84 42.75
C MET A 433 -6.11 -55.43 43.19
N GLU A 434 -6.85 -54.86 44.15
CA GLU A 434 -7.07 -53.44 44.50
C GLU A 434 -6.25 -52.86 45.69
N GLY A 435 -6.17 -51.50 45.74
CA GLY A 435 -6.25 -50.65 46.96
C GLY A 435 -4.96 -50.31 47.74
N ILE A 436 -4.70 -49.17 48.40
CA ILE A 436 -5.35 -47.85 48.71
C ILE A 436 -4.20 -46.88 49.20
N PRO A 437 -4.37 -45.61 49.67
CA PRO A 437 -4.36 -44.28 48.99
C PRO A 437 -3.36 -43.20 49.52
N LEU A 438 -3.56 -41.95 49.04
CA LEU A 438 -3.16 -40.62 49.57
C LEU A 438 -1.69 -40.24 49.29
N SER A 439 -1.34 -39.17 48.58
CA SER A 439 -1.96 -37.85 48.47
C SER A 439 -1.17 -37.03 47.43
N GLY A 440 -1.86 -36.28 46.58
CA GLY A 440 -1.25 -35.41 45.57
C GLY A 440 -1.98 -35.46 44.22
N VAL A 441 -3.00 -34.63 44.05
CA VAL A 441 -3.89 -34.60 42.86
C VAL A 441 -4.14 -33.12 42.56
N PRO A 442 -4.45 -32.68 41.32
CA PRO A 442 -3.95 -33.03 39.97
C PRO A 442 -3.80 -31.76 39.09
N LEU A 443 -3.53 -31.89 37.78
CA LEU A 443 -4.28 -31.13 36.74
C LEU A 443 -3.96 -31.65 35.33
N THR A 444 -4.54 -32.79 34.97
CA THR A 444 -4.79 -33.15 33.57
C THR A 444 -6.21 -32.72 33.22
N SER A 445 -6.36 -31.59 32.53
CA SER A 445 -7.63 -31.18 31.92
C SER A 445 -7.46 -31.18 30.40
N GLY A 446 -7.73 -32.33 29.78
CA GLY A 446 -7.92 -32.41 28.33
C GLY A 446 -9.21 -31.69 27.94
N GLY A 447 -9.10 -30.62 27.16
CA GLY A 447 -10.21 -30.00 26.46
C GLY A 447 -10.42 -30.64 25.08
N PHE A 448 -11.66 -30.69 24.61
CA PHE A 448 -11.98 -31.22 23.28
C PHE A 448 -11.67 -30.21 22.17
N LYS A 449 -11.13 -30.70 21.05
CA LYS A 449 -10.94 -29.93 19.81
C LYS A 449 -11.93 -30.41 18.76
N ILE A 450 -12.81 -29.52 18.30
CA ILE A 450 -13.74 -29.78 17.20
C ILE A 450 -13.24 -28.99 15.97
N THR A 451 -13.13 -29.66 14.82
CA THR A 451 -12.78 -29.02 13.54
C THR A 451 -13.88 -29.29 12.53
N LEU A 452 -14.48 -28.23 11.99
CA LEU A 452 -15.54 -28.30 10.98
C LEU A 452 -15.02 -27.67 9.69
N LYS A 453 -15.07 -28.40 8.58
CA LYS A 453 -14.70 -27.90 7.25
C LYS A 453 -15.93 -27.92 6.36
N GLY A 454 -16.24 -26.78 5.73
CA GLY A 454 -17.36 -26.63 4.79
C GLY A 454 -18.75 -26.46 5.41
N ALA A 455 -18.88 -26.32 6.73
CA ALA A 455 -20.17 -26.16 7.39
C ALA A 455 -20.65 -24.69 7.40
N ARG A 456 -21.92 -24.43 7.04
CA ARG A 456 -22.63 -23.20 7.40
C ARG A 456 -23.43 -23.46 8.66
N ILE A 457 -23.10 -22.77 9.73
CA ILE A 457 -23.74 -22.94 11.04
C ILE A 457 -24.51 -21.66 11.34
N ASN A 458 -25.84 -21.73 11.40
CA ASN A 458 -26.68 -20.68 11.96
C ASN A 458 -27.04 -21.08 13.38
N ILE A 459 -26.67 -20.25 14.36
CA ILE A 459 -27.04 -20.45 15.76
C ILE A 459 -27.71 -19.17 16.27
N ASP A 460 -28.95 -19.29 16.71
CA ASP A 460 -29.69 -18.15 17.25
C ASP A 460 -29.29 -17.80 18.69
N LYS A 461 -28.82 -18.78 19.49
CA LYS A 461 -28.24 -18.55 20.83
C LYS A 461 -27.35 -19.71 21.29
N VAL A 462 -26.16 -19.39 21.80
CA VAL A 462 -25.25 -20.35 22.46
C VAL A 462 -25.23 -20.08 23.97
N ILE A 463 -25.35 -21.12 24.79
CA ILE A 463 -25.14 -21.05 26.25
C ILE A 463 -24.17 -22.15 26.64
N ILE A 464 -23.02 -21.77 27.23
CA ILE A 464 -22.01 -22.70 27.75
C ILE A 464 -22.06 -22.64 29.28
N ARG A 465 -22.26 -23.78 29.93
CA ARG A 465 -22.18 -23.93 31.39
C ARG A 465 -21.21 -25.06 31.73
N ARG A 466 -20.45 -24.88 32.82
CA ARG A 466 -19.59 -25.93 33.37
C ARG A 466 -20.48 -26.98 34.04
N SER A 467 -20.38 -28.25 33.63
CA SER A 467 -21.18 -29.32 34.24
C SER A 467 -20.65 -29.64 35.63
N THR A 468 -21.35 -29.19 36.66
CA THR A 468 -21.23 -29.72 38.01
C THR A 468 -22.14 -30.93 38.14
N SER A 469 -21.59 -32.12 38.38
CA SER A 469 -22.34 -33.18 39.06
C SER A 469 -21.41 -34.14 39.77
N THR A 470 -21.33 -33.92 41.09
CA THR A 470 -21.55 -34.92 42.15
C THR A 470 -21.12 -36.37 41.92
N ARG A 471 -20.03 -36.67 42.63
CA ARG A 471 -19.44 -37.95 43.09
C ARG A 471 -18.91 -38.92 42.06
#